data_AF-A0A4R5KNP8-F1
#
_entry.id   AF-A0A4R5KNP8-F1
#
_cell.length_a   1.000
_cell.length_b   1.000
_cell.length_c   1.000
_cell.angle_alpha   90.00
_cell.angle_beta   90.00
_cell.angle_gamma   90.00
#
_symmetry.space_group_name_H-M   'P 1'
#
loop_
_entity.id
_entity.type
_entity.pdbx_description
1 polymer ?
#
loop_
_entity_poly.entity_id
_entity_poly.type
_entity_poly.pdbx_seq_one_letter_code
_entity_poly.pdbx_strand_id
1 'polypeptide(L)'
;MEKSETAKILAKAALIDNRKIDRETVEAWHEVIGHVPYDIAMAALTIHRRTSSDYLVPAHIISNLRKARELHALEVNRLRALDPPKPAPRTKMPEWFRDAIASFGKIPEDQ
;
A
#
# COMPACT_ATOMS: atom_id res chain seq x y z
N MET A 1 -3.02 -11.93 -11.81
CA MET A 1 -2.47 -12.40 -13.09
C MET A 1 -2.86 -13.84 -13.32
N GLU A 2 -2.86 -14.27 -14.58
CA GLU A 2 -3.17 -15.65 -14.97
C GLU A 2 -1.98 -16.59 -14.78
N LYS A 3 -2.22 -17.91 -14.79
CA LYS A 3 -1.15 -18.93 -14.71
C LYS A 3 -0.14 -18.78 -15.86
N SER A 4 -0.61 -18.43 -17.06
CA SER A 4 0.24 -18.20 -18.23
C SER A 4 1.21 -17.02 -18.04
N GLU A 5 0.80 -16.00 -17.28
CA GLU A 5 1.64 -14.86 -16.92
C GLU A 5 2.66 -15.23 -15.84
N THR A 6 2.27 -16.07 -14.88
CA THR A 6 3.20 -16.64 -13.88
C THR A 6 4.29 -17.49 -14.54
N ALA A 7 3.94 -18.28 -15.55
CA ALA A 7 4.90 -19.03 -16.34
C ALA A 7 5.92 -18.11 -17.05
N LYS A 8 5.49 -16.94 -17.55
CA LYS A 8 6.40 -15.94 -18.16
C LYS A 8 7.38 -15.36 -17.13
N ILE A 9 6.93 -15.08 -15.91
CA ILE A 9 7.79 -14.61 -14.82
C ILE A 9 8.84 -15.66 -14.48
N LEU A 10 8.41 -16.92 -14.32
CA LEU A 10 9.30 -18.04 -14.05
C LEU A 10 10.32 -18.25 -15.18
N ALA A 11 9.88 -18.17 -16.45
CA ALA A 11 10.76 -18.27 -17.60
C ALA A 11 11.83 -17.17 -17.58
N LYS A 12 11.45 -15.93 -17.23
CA LYS A 12 12.42 -14.83 -17.07
C LYS A 12 13.40 -15.09 -15.93
N ALA A 13 12.95 -15.67 -14.82
CA ALA A 13 13.81 -16.03 -13.69
C ALA A 13 14.82 -17.14 -14.07
N ALA A 14 14.36 -18.15 -14.82
CA ALA A 14 15.16 -19.30 -15.26
C ALA A 14 16.33 -18.91 -16.16
N LEU A 15 16.21 -17.82 -16.94
CA LEU A 15 17.33 -17.29 -17.73
C LEU A 15 18.55 -16.88 -16.89
N ILE A 16 18.38 -16.70 -15.58
CA ILE A 16 19.44 -16.24 -14.67
C ILE A 16 19.80 -17.35 -13.66
N ASP A 17 18.82 -17.98 -13.04
CA ASP A 17 19.07 -18.99 -11.99
C ASP A 17 18.93 -20.44 -12.44
N ASN A 18 18.73 -20.66 -13.74
CA ASN A 18 18.74 -21.97 -14.38
C ASN A 18 17.74 -22.99 -13.79
N ARG A 19 16.62 -22.50 -13.24
CA ARG A 19 15.54 -23.36 -12.73
C ARG A 19 14.86 -24.13 -13.87
N LYS A 20 14.39 -25.34 -13.57
CA LYS A 20 13.44 -26.05 -14.43
C LYS A 20 12.02 -25.59 -14.10
N ILE A 21 11.18 -25.49 -15.12
CA ILE A 21 9.79 -25.06 -14.99
C ILE A 21 8.92 -26.19 -15.52
N ASP A 22 8.08 -26.72 -14.65
CA ASP A 22 7.00 -27.63 -14.96
C ASP A 22 5.66 -27.02 -14.54
N ARG A 23 4.57 -27.75 -14.78
CA ARG A 23 3.22 -27.28 -14.49
C ARG A 23 3.04 -27.07 -12.99
N GLU A 24 3.51 -28.01 -12.19
CA GLU A 24 3.41 -28.02 -10.73
C GLU A 24 4.13 -26.80 -10.12
N THR A 25 5.30 -26.42 -10.67
CA THR A 25 6.03 -25.21 -10.28
C THR A 25 5.23 -23.94 -10.60
N VAL A 26 4.60 -23.86 -11.77
CA VAL A 26 3.77 -22.72 -12.15
C VAL A 26 2.56 -22.60 -11.23
N GLU A 27 1.92 -23.73 -10.89
CA GLU A 27 0.77 -23.75 -9.98
C GLU A 27 1.16 -23.29 -8.57
N ALA A 28 2.22 -23.86 -8.00
CA ALA A 28 2.72 -23.47 -6.69
C ALA A 28 3.11 -21.98 -6.63
N TRP A 29 3.69 -21.44 -7.70
CA TRP A 29 3.97 -20.00 -7.77
C TRP A 29 2.69 -19.17 -7.89
N HIS A 30 1.76 -19.58 -8.75
CA HIS A 30 0.52 -18.85 -9.01
C HIS A 30 -0.37 -18.78 -7.76
N GLU A 31 -0.38 -19.81 -6.93
CA GLU A 31 -1.07 -19.78 -5.62
C GLU A 31 -0.57 -18.64 -4.73
N VAL A 32 0.74 -18.35 -4.77
CA VAL A 32 1.34 -17.31 -3.91
C VAL A 32 1.23 -15.92 -4.52
N ILE A 33 1.52 -15.77 -5.83
CA ILE A 33 1.63 -14.45 -6.47
C ILE A 33 0.53 -14.15 -7.48
N GLY A 34 -0.43 -15.06 -7.70
CA GLY A 34 -1.49 -14.90 -8.69
C GLY A 34 -2.39 -13.69 -8.46
N HIS A 35 -2.49 -13.20 -7.22
CA HIS A 35 -3.21 -11.97 -6.90
C HIS A 35 -2.43 -10.68 -7.27
N VAL A 36 -1.15 -10.79 -7.65
CA VAL A 36 -0.31 -9.66 -8.05
C VAL A 36 -0.54 -9.36 -9.54
N PRO A 37 -0.69 -8.09 -9.95
CA PRO A 37 -0.68 -7.70 -11.35
C PRO A 37 0.65 -8.08 -12.04
N TYR A 38 0.58 -8.53 -13.30
CA TYR A 38 1.74 -9.09 -14.01
C TYR A 38 2.89 -8.09 -14.18
N ASP A 39 2.57 -6.86 -14.57
CA ASP A 39 3.50 -5.74 -14.71
C ASP A 39 4.24 -5.44 -13.40
N ILE A 40 3.51 -5.43 -12.29
CA ILE A 40 4.06 -5.21 -10.95
C ILE A 40 4.98 -6.36 -10.54
N ALA A 41 4.59 -7.60 -10.81
CA ALA A 41 5.42 -8.77 -10.51
C ALA A 41 6.74 -8.78 -11.34
N MET A 42 6.69 -8.38 -12.61
CA MET A 42 7.89 -8.25 -13.46
C MET A 42 8.83 -7.13 -12.98
N ALA A 43 8.27 -6.00 -12.54
CA ALA A 43 9.06 -4.94 -11.92
C ALA A 43 9.71 -5.41 -10.62
N ALA A 44 8.96 -6.11 -9.76
CA ALA A 44 9.47 -6.68 -8.51
C ALA A 44 10.59 -7.71 -8.75
N LEU A 45 10.48 -8.55 -9.79
CA LEU A 45 11.56 -9.47 -10.21
C LEU A 45 12.81 -8.68 -10.61
N THR A 46 12.64 -7.62 -11.40
CA THR A 46 13.76 -6.78 -11.87
C THR A 46 14.47 -6.09 -10.70
N ILE A 47 13.70 -5.59 -9.72
CA ILE A 47 14.25 -5.01 -8.49
C ILE A 47 15.05 -6.05 -7.71
N HIS A 48 14.50 -7.27 -7.51
CA HIS A 48 15.22 -8.36 -6.85
C HIS A 48 16.57 -8.60 -7.52
N ARG A 49 16.59 -8.75 -8.86
CA ARG A 49 17.82 -9.02 -9.61
C ARG A 49 18.85 -7.88 -9.57
N ARG A 50 18.42 -6.64 -9.36
CA ARG A 50 19.32 -5.48 -9.19
C ARG A 50 19.91 -5.35 -7.79
N THR A 51 19.23 -5.91 -6.79
CA THR A 51 19.53 -5.64 -5.37
C THR A 51 19.95 -6.87 -4.58
N SER A 52 19.76 -8.06 -5.13
CA SER A 52 20.12 -9.34 -4.52
C SER A 52 20.64 -10.32 -5.56
N SER A 53 21.64 -11.09 -5.16
CA SER A 53 22.16 -12.25 -5.90
C SER A 53 21.42 -13.56 -5.57
N ASP A 54 20.50 -13.53 -4.61
CA ASP A 54 19.87 -14.74 -4.09
C ASP A 54 18.94 -15.38 -5.12
N TYR A 55 18.77 -16.69 -4.98
CA TYR A 55 17.77 -17.43 -5.74
C TYR A 55 16.38 -16.82 -5.53
N LEU A 56 15.68 -16.53 -6.62
CA LEU A 56 14.39 -15.84 -6.55
C LEU A 56 13.29 -16.79 -6.05
N VAL A 57 12.65 -16.45 -4.94
CA VAL A 57 11.45 -17.15 -4.45
C VAL A 57 10.23 -16.22 -4.47
N PRO A 58 8.98 -16.74 -4.44
CA PRO A 58 7.77 -15.92 -4.48
C PRO A 58 7.73 -14.82 -3.41
N ALA A 59 8.25 -15.10 -2.22
CA ALA A 59 8.29 -14.15 -1.10
C ALA A 59 9.06 -12.87 -1.43
N HIS A 60 10.06 -12.92 -2.32
CA HIS A 60 10.79 -11.72 -2.74
C HIS A 60 9.92 -10.77 -3.58
N ILE A 61 9.04 -11.32 -4.43
CA ILE A 61 8.06 -10.52 -5.19
C ILE A 61 7.08 -9.82 -4.24
N ILE A 62 6.53 -10.56 -3.27
CA ILE A 62 5.61 -10.02 -2.25
C ILE A 62 6.30 -8.95 -1.39
N SER A 63 7.54 -9.18 -0.97
CA SER A 63 8.34 -8.21 -0.20
C SER A 63 8.53 -6.90 -0.97
N ASN A 64 8.90 -6.98 -2.25
CA ASN A 64 9.07 -5.78 -3.08
C ASN A 64 7.74 -5.05 -3.34
N LEU A 65 6.64 -5.78 -3.53
CA LEU A 65 5.30 -5.20 -3.62
C LEU A 65 4.93 -4.44 -2.34
N ARG A 66 5.18 -5.02 -1.17
CA ARG A 66 4.91 -4.39 0.13
C ARG A 66 5.70 -3.10 0.28
N LYS A 67 7.01 -3.12 -0.01
CA LYS A 67 7.87 -1.93 0.00
C LYS A 67 7.36 -0.84 -0.94
N ALA A 68 6.95 -1.21 -2.16
CA ALA A 68 6.40 -0.25 -3.11
C ALA A 68 5.10 0.42 -2.60
N ARG A 69 4.22 -0.36 -1.96
CA ARG A 69 2.99 0.15 -1.34
C ARG A 69 3.27 1.09 -0.17
N GLU A 70 4.22 0.73 0.69
CA GLU A 70 4.65 1.55 1.82
C GLU A 70 5.21 2.90 1.34
N LEU A 71 6.10 2.89 0.34
CA LEU A 71 6.65 4.10 -0.26
C LEU A 71 5.57 4.99 -0.87
N HIS A 72 4.61 4.41 -1.60
CA HIS A 72 3.49 5.16 -2.16
C HIS A 72 2.61 5.77 -1.07
N ALA A 73 2.32 5.03 0.00
CA ALA A 73 1.53 5.55 1.13
C ALA A 73 2.23 6.72 1.83
N LEU A 74 3.55 6.62 2.04
CA LEU A 74 4.36 7.69 2.60
C LEU A 74 4.32 8.95 1.71
N GLU A 75 4.46 8.78 0.40
CA GLU A 75 4.43 9.91 -0.54
C GLU A 75 3.05 10.56 -0.59
N VAL A 76 1.96 9.78 -0.62
CA VAL A 76 0.59 10.32 -0.54
C VAL A 76 0.38 11.11 0.76
N ASN A 77 0.88 10.60 1.89
CA ASN A 77 0.79 11.32 3.17
C ASN A 77 1.62 12.61 3.15
N ARG A 78 2.81 12.58 2.53
CA ARG A 78 3.66 13.77 2.36
C ARG A 78 2.95 14.84 1.53
N LEU A 79 2.39 14.47 0.38
CA LEU A 79 1.67 15.39 -0.50
C LEU A 79 0.44 15.99 0.21
N ARG A 80 -0.30 15.19 0.97
CA ARG A 80 -1.42 15.68 1.80
C ARG A 80 -0.99 16.64 2.91
N ALA A 81 0.20 16.47 3.47
CA ALA A 81 0.72 17.38 4.48
C ALA A 81 1.17 18.72 3.88
N LEU A 82 1.66 18.71 2.64
CA LEU A 82 2.04 19.93 1.90
C LEU A 82 0.82 20.75 1.45
N ASP A 83 -0.28 20.09 1.10
CA ASP A 83 -1.54 20.72 0.74
C ASP A 83 -2.68 20.19 1.64
N PRO A 84 -2.74 20.64 2.92
CA PRO A 84 -3.75 20.16 3.84
C PRO A 84 -5.14 20.57 3.35
N PRO A 85 -6.16 19.68 3.44
CA PRO A 85 -7.51 20.03 3.03
C PRO A 85 -7.95 21.29 3.77
N LYS A 86 -8.48 22.26 3.03
CA LYS A 86 -8.98 23.51 3.59
C LYS A 86 -9.88 23.17 4.78
N PRO A 87 -9.61 23.70 5.99
CA PRO A 87 -10.41 23.36 7.16
C PRO A 87 -11.88 23.63 6.84
N ALA A 88 -12.75 22.71 7.27
CA ALA A 88 -14.18 22.90 7.14
C ALA A 88 -14.54 24.29 7.69
N PRO A 89 -15.43 25.05 7.01
CA PRO A 89 -15.81 26.36 7.50
C PRO A 89 -16.27 26.21 8.95
N ARG A 90 -15.76 27.06 9.84
CA ARG A 90 -16.25 27.12 11.21
C ARG A 90 -17.74 27.45 11.15
N THR A 91 -18.59 26.43 11.33
CA THR A 91 -20.02 26.64 11.46
C THR A 91 -20.21 27.61 12.62
N LYS A 92 -20.98 28.70 12.41
CA LYS A 92 -21.30 29.63 13.49
C LYS A 92 -21.90 28.81 14.65
N MET A 93 -21.39 29.00 15.87
CA MET A 93 -21.97 28.34 17.05
C MET A 93 -23.49 28.55 17.06
N PRO A 94 -24.30 27.51 17.29
CA PRO A 94 -25.72 27.64 17.51
C PRO A 94 -26.00 28.66 18.62
N GLU A 95 -27.09 29.42 18.52
CA GLU A 95 -27.42 30.47 19.49
C GLU A 95 -27.53 29.91 20.92
N TRP A 96 -28.20 28.77 21.08
CA TRP A 96 -28.32 28.07 22.37
C TRP A 96 -26.96 27.74 23.02
N PHE A 97 -25.92 27.48 22.22
CA PHE A 97 -24.59 27.14 22.72
C PHE A 97 -23.80 28.39 23.10
N ARG A 98 -24.03 29.53 22.42
CA ARG A 98 -23.48 30.83 22.85
C ARG A 98 -24.10 31.28 24.17
N ASP A 99 -25.42 31.12 24.30
CA ASP A 99 -26.17 31.52 25.48
C ASP A 99 -25.79 30.66 26.70
N ALA A 100 -25.58 29.36 26.49
CA ALA A 100 -25.12 28.44 27.53
C ALA A 100 -23.72 28.82 28.06
N ILE A 101 -22.77 29.18 27.20
CA ILE A 101 -21.42 29.63 27.62
C ILE A 101 -21.50 30.99 28.32
N ALA A 102 -22.31 31.92 27.82
CA ALA A 102 -22.51 33.23 28.45
C ALA A 102 -23.18 33.13 29.84
N SER A 103 -23.89 32.02 30.10
CA SER A 103 -24.53 31.72 31.37
C SER A 103 -23.65 30.84 32.28
N PHE A 104 -22.61 30.20 31.75
CA PHE A 104 -21.69 29.35 32.50
C PHE A 104 -20.78 30.22 33.38
N GLY A 105 -21.04 30.24 34.69
CA GLY A 105 -20.30 31.05 35.67
C GLY A 105 -21.09 32.20 36.28
N LYS A 106 -22.36 32.42 35.89
CA LYS A 106 -23.27 33.24 36.69
C LYS A 106 -23.75 32.40 37.89
N ILE A 107 -23.12 32.62 39.04
CA ILE A 107 -23.64 32.13 40.33
C ILE A 107 -24.99 32.83 40.53
N PRO A 108 -26.09 32.13 40.85
CA PRO A 108 -27.34 32.79 41.22
C PRO A 108 -27.09 33.65 42.45
N GLU A 109 -27.29 34.96 42.33
CA GLU A 109 -27.31 35.88 43.46
C GLU A 109 -28.63 35.68 44.21
N ASP A 110 -28.53 34.94 45.32
CA ASP A 110 -29.46 34.73 46.44
C ASP A 110 -30.95 34.37 46.22
N GLN A 111 -31.36 33.32 46.94
CA GLN A 111 -32.72 33.11 47.47
C GLN A 111 -32.91 33.93 48.76
#